data_AF-A0A212EZQ4-F1
#
_entry.id   AF-A0A212EZQ4-F1
#
_cell.length_a   1.000
_cell.length_b   1.000
_cell.length_c   1.000
_cell.angle_alpha   90.00
_cell.angle_beta   90.00
_cell.angle_gamma   90.00
#
_symmetry.space_group_name_H-M   'P 1'
#
loop_
_entity.id
_entity.type
_entity.pdbx_description
1 polymer ?
#
loop_
_entity_poly.entity_id
_entity_poly.type
_entity_poly.pdbx_seq_one_letter_code
_entity_poly.pdbx_strand_id
1 'polypeptide(L)'
;MLKLAVFAVLLSYVSGQFEAPPWSLPWPEWSRKLSFTRLIELTAELIQDTTYKLKHAEKIREMHKHSITYELGTIAAGIQERFYRMLKFYRKYANMHSFITRSYQIEHNLRAIQILEGDYNEIRTEKGIYAEIKARYESTTTVNLKELMAQTSSTPPPPPGARKRWLPKLDDGFPVVHHT
;
A
#
# COMPACT_ATOMS: atom_id res chain seq x y z
N MET A 1 -13.22 7.63 9.54
CA MET A 1 -14.60 8.11 9.75
C MET A 1 -14.64 9.28 10.73
N LEU A 2 -14.20 9.13 11.98
CA LEU A 2 -14.27 10.21 12.99
C LEU A 2 -13.57 11.52 12.58
N LYS A 3 -12.38 11.43 11.96
CA LYS A 3 -11.60 12.60 11.53
C LYS A 3 -12.28 13.45 10.44
N LEU A 4 -13.01 12.82 9.51
CA LEU A 4 -13.74 13.51 8.45
C LEU A 4 -15.04 14.15 8.99
N ALA A 5 -15.71 13.49 9.95
CA ALA A 5 -16.90 14.02 10.60
C ALA A 5 -16.58 15.29 11.42
N VAL A 6 -15.47 15.28 12.17
CA VAL A 6 -14.99 16.47 12.91
C VAL A 6 -14.63 17.62 11.97
N PHE A 7 -14.02 17.31 10.82
CA PHE A 7 -13.67 18.30 9.80
C PHE A 7 -14.91 18.92 9.14
N ALA A 8 -15.93 18.11 8.84
CA ALA A 8 -17.20 18.58 8.30
C ALA A 8 -17.97 19.47 9.29
N VAL A 9 -17.98 19.11 10.59
CA VAL A 9 -18.62 19.91 11.64
C VAL A 9 -17.91 21.26 11.82
N LEU A 10 -16.57 21.29 11.79
CA LEU A 10 -15.81 22.54 11.85
C LEU A 10 -16.04 23.42 10.62
N LEU A 11 -16.11 22.85 9.42
CA LEU A 11 -16.41 23.57 8.19
C LEU A 11 -17.83 24.17 8.22
N SER A 12 -18.84 23.42 8.68
CA SER A 12 -20.21 23.90 8.83
C SER A 12 -20.38 24.99 9.88
N TYR A 13 -19.55 24.94 10.94
CA TYR A 13 -19.51 25.96 12.00
C TYR A 13 -18.88 27.26 11.50
N VAL A 14 -17.81 27.17 10.71
CA VAL A 14 -17.12 28.34 10.15
C VAL A 14 -17.91 28.97 9.00
N SER A 15 -18.66 28.19 8.23
CA SER A 15 -19.52 28.68 7.14
C SER A 15 -20.84 29.32 7.60
N GLY A 16 -21.11 29.32 8.91
CA GLY A 16 -22.31 29.94 9.49
C GLY A 16 -23.60 29.15 9.25
N GLN A 17 -23.52 27.89 8.81
CA GLN A 17 -24.69 27.04 8.58
C GLN A 17 -25.24 26.36 9.85
N PHE A 18 -24.55 26.51 10.99
CA PHE A 18 -24.98 26.00 12.29
C PHE A 18 -25.04 27.13 13.31
N GLU A 19 -26.13 27.17 14.09
CA GLU A 19 -26.22 28.03 15.27
C GLU A 19 -25.16 27.61 16.28
N ALA A 20 -24.44 28.61 16.79
CA ALA A 20 -23.37 28.35 17.73
C ALA A 20 -23.95 27.83 19.06
N PRO A 21 -23.33 26.82 19.71
CA PRO A 21 -23.81 26.35 21.00
C PRO A 21 -23.90 27.52 21.99
N PRO A 22 -24.86 27.51 22.94
CA PRO A 22 -25.17 28.67 23.78
C PRO A 22 -24.01 29.11 24.70
N TRP A 23 -22.97 28.27 24.87
CA TRP A 23 -21.75 28.58 25.63
C TRP A 23 -20.58 29.06 24.76
N SER A 24 -20.77 29.23 23.46
CA SER A 24 -19.71 29.71 22.58
C SER A 24 -19.55 31.23 22.71
N LEU A 25 -18.33 31.67 23.01
CA LEU A 25 -17.98 33.09 23.02
C LEU A 25 -18.18 33.67 21.60
N PRO A 26 -18.80 34.85 21.47
CA PRO A 26 -19.01 35.50 20.17
C PRO A 26 -17.65 35.93 19.62
N TRP A 27 -17.07 35.08 18.79
CA TRP A 27 -15.85 35.42 18.06
C TRP A 27 -16.15 36.56 17.08
N PRO A 28 -15.38 37.65 17.11
CA PRO A 28 -15.59 38.75 16.19
C PRO A 28 -15.43 38.27 14.74
N GLU A 29 -16.20 38.83 13.81
CA GLU A 29 -16.25 38.33 12.42
C GLU A 29 -14.88 38.31 11.74
N TRP A 30 -13.97 39.22 12.10
CA TRP A 30 -12.62 39.27 11.57
C TRP A 30 -11.81 38.01 11.95
N SER A 31 -12.00 37.45 13.15
CA SER A 31 -11.28 36.25 13.59
C SER A 31 -11.80 34.98 12.91
N ARG A 32 -13.10 34.93 12.59
CA ARG A 32 -13.71 33.86 11.76
C ARG A 32 -13.21 33.90 10.32
N LYS A 33 -13.08 35.10 9.74
CA LYS A 33 -12.49 35.27 8.40
C LYS A 33 -11.03 34.83 8.37
N LEU A 34 -10.25 35.19 9.39
CA LEU A 34 -8.82 34.83 9.51
C LEU A 34 -8.61 33.31 9.70
N SER A 35 -9.46 32.65 10.49
CA SER A 35 -9.38 31.20 10.68
C SER A 35 -9.82 30.43 9.43
N PHE A 36 -10.81 30.94 8.69
CA PHE A 36 -11.25 30.36 7.43
C PHE A 36 -10.20 30.49 6.32
N THR A 37 -9.60 31.68 6.15
CA THR A 37 -8.52 31.87 5.15
C THR A 37 -7.32 30.97 5.48
N ARG A 38 -6.95 30.87 6.76
CA ARG A 38 -5.86 29.99 7.19
C ARG A 38 -6.18 28.51 6.97
N LEU A 39 -7.43 28.10 7.16
CA LEU A 39 -7.86 26.73 6.88
C LEU A 39 -7.72 26.40 5.39
N ILE A 40 -8.13 27.32 4.50
CA ILE A 40 -8.00 27.17 3.04
C ILE A 40 -6.52 27.04 2.64
N GLU A 41 -5.65 27.91 3.17
CA GLU A 41 -4.20 27.85 2.92
C GLU A 41 -3.63 26.49 3.33
N LEU A 42 -3.94 26.02 4.54
CA LEU A 42 -3.47 24.72 5.04
C LEU A 42 -4.00 23.56 4.21
N THR A 43 -5.25 23.64 3.72
CA THR A 43 -5.79 22.60 2.82
C THR A 43 -5.10 22.63 1.46
N ALA A 44 -4.81 23.81 0.91
CA ALA A 44 -4.08 23.95 -0.35
C ALA A 44 -2.65 23.38 -0.23
N GLU A 45 -1.93 23.71 0.84
CA GLU A 45 -0.59 23.16 1.14
C GLU A 45 -0.64 21.64 1.29
N LEU A 46 -1.62 21.10 2.02
CA LEU A 46 -1.78 19.65 2.19
C LEU A 46 -2.05 18.94 0.87
N ILE A 47 -2.90 19.51 0.01
CA ILE A 47 -3.20 18.96 -1.32
C ILE A 47 -1.93 18.97 -2.17
N GLN A 48 -1.15 20.05 -2.15
CA GLN A 48 0.09 20.17 -2.91
C GLN A 48 1.15 19.17 -2.43
N ASP A 49 1.36 19.04 -1.12
CA ASP A 49 2.27 18.06 -0.51
C ASP A 49 1.85 16.61 -0.84
N THR A 50 0.56 16.31 -0.72
CA THR A 50 0.01 14.98 -1.08
C THR A 50 0.23 14.68 -2.56
N THR A 51 0.02 15.67 -3.43
CA THR A 51 0.24 15.52 -4.88
C THR A 51 1.71 15.28 -5.19
N TYR A 52 2.63 15.99 -4.52
CA TYR A 52 4.08 15.78 -4.69
C TYR A 52 4.50 14.38 -4.22
N LYS A 53 4.03 13.95 -3.05
CA LYS A 53 4.29 12.60 -2.51
C LYS A 53 3.76 11.50 -3.43
N LEU A 54 2.57 11.68 -3.99
CA LEU A 54 2.01 10.76 -4.99
C LEU A 54 2.90 10.66 -6.23
N LYS A 55 3.30 11.80 -6.81
CA LYS A 55 4.23 11.82 -7.96
C LYS A 55 5.56 11.14 -7.65
N HIS A 56 6.11 11.36 -6.45
CA HIS A 56 7.36 10.74 -6.02
C HIS A 56 7.21 9.22 -5.85
N ALA A 57 6.12 8.77 -5.23
CA ALA A 57 5.80 7.36 -5.11
C ALA A 57 5.62 6.69 -6.48
N GLU A 58 4.98 7.37 -7.43
CA GLU A 58 4.80 6.88 -8.80
C GLU A 58 6.13 6.75 -9.55
N LYS A 59 7.06 7.71 -9.36
CA LYS A 59 8.41 7.61 -9.91
C LYS A 59 9.18 6.43 -9.33
N ILE A 60 9.13 6.22 -8.01
CA ILE A 60 9.74 5.05 -7.35
C ILE A 60 9.13 3.76 -7.89
N ARG A 61 7.81 3.74 -8.05
CA ARG A 61 7.05 2.62 -8.64
C ARG A 61 7.55 2.28 -10.05
N GLU A 62 7.77 3.28 -10.90
CA GLU A 62 8.30 3.09 -12.25
C GLU A 62 9.74 2.57 -12.26
N MET A 63 10.61 3.12 -11.41
CA MET A 63 12.01 2.66 -11.30
C MET A 63 12.11 1.20 -10.88
N HIS A 64 11.23 0.74 -10.01
CA HIS A 64 11.22 -0.64 -9.53
C HIS A 64 10.24 -1.54 -10.28
N LYS A 65 9.60 -1.06 -11.35
CA LYS A 65 8.56 -1.81 -12.09
C LYS A 65 9.05 -3.17 -12.60
N HIS A 66 10.34 -3.30 -12.88
CA HIS A 66 10.97 -4.54 -13.37
C HIS A 66 11.62 -5.37 -12.26
N SER A 67 11.50 -4.94 -11.00
CA SER A 67 11.91 -5.74 -9.86
C SER A 67 10.84 -6.77 -9.54
N ILE A 68 11.25 -8.01 -9.33
CA ILE A 68 10.35 -9.10 -8.97
C ILE A 68 9.67 -8.84 -7.62
N THR A 69 10.37 -8.19 -6.69
CA THR A 69 9.80 -7.76 -5.41
C THR A 69 8.63 -6.81 -5.62
N TYR A 70 8.72 -5.95 -6.65
CA TYR A 70 7.66 -5.02 -7.00
C TYR A 70 6.47 -5.72 -7.67
N GLU A 71 6.71 -6.63 -8.62
CA GLU A 71 5.65 -7.41 -9.27
C GLU A 71 4.89 -8.30 -8.27
N LEU A 72 5.62 -9.07 -7.45
CA LEU A 72 5.04 -9.91 -6.41
C LEU A 72 4.34 -9.07 -5.33
N GLY A 73 4.91 -7.92 -4.96
CA GLY A 73 4.32 -6.99 -4.01
C GLY A 73 3.01 -6.39 -4.53
N THR A 74 2.94 -6.06 -5.82
CA THR A 74 1.72 -5.55 -6.46
C THR A 74 0.60 -6.59 -6.44
N ILE A 75 0.92 -7.85 -6.77
CA ILE A 75 -0.04 -8.95 -6.73
C ILE A 75 -0.50 -9.21 -5.29
N ALA A 76 0.42 -9.24 -4.33
CA ALA A 76 0.09 -9.43 -2.92
C ALA A 76 -0.84 -8.33 -2.39
N ALA A 77 -0.60 -7.07 -2.78
CA ALA A 77 -1.47 -5.95 -2.44
C ALA A 77 -2.88 -6.11 -3.03
N GLY A 78 -2.99 -6.53 -4.29
CA GLY A 78 -4.28 -6.82 -4.94
C GLY A 78 -5.07 -7.92 -4.23
N ILE A 79 -4.40 -9.01 -3.86
CA ILE A 79 -5.01 -10.11 -3.09
C ILE A 79 -5.50 -9.59 -1.73
N GLN A 80 -4.66 -8.83 -1.02
CA GLN A 80 -4.99 -8.30 0.30
C GLN A 80 -6.20 -7.36 0.27
N GLU A 81 -6.28 -6.48 -0.73
CA GLU A 81 -7.41 -5.56 -0.89
C GLU A 81 -8.73 -6.33 -1.08
N ARG A 82 -8.73 -7.36 -1.93
CA ARG A 82 -9.91 -8.18 -2.16
C ARG A 82 -10.32 -8.97 -0.93
N PHE A 83 -9.39 -9.57 -0.21
CA PHE A 83 -9.70 -10.21 1.08
C PHE A 83 -10.32 -9.24 2.08
N TYR A 84 -9.79 -8.01 2.15
CA TYR A 84 -10.36 -6.98 3.01
C TYR A 84 -11.80 -6.62 2.61
N ARG A 85 -12.06 -6.49 1.30
CA ARG A 85 -13.39 -6.24 0.75
C ARG A 85 -14.36 -7.37 1.07
N MET A 86 -13.96 -8.62 0.82
CA MET A 86 -14.74 -9.82 1.16
C MET A 86 -15.06 -9.89 2.65
N LEU A 87 -14.09 -9.63 3.53
CA LEU A 87 -14.29 -9.59 4.98
C LEU A 87 -15.28 -8.50 5.41
N LYS A 88 -15.21 -7.32 4.78
CA LYS A 88 -16.14 -6.23 5.03
C LYS A 88 -17.56 -6.61 4.62
N PHE A 89 -17.72 -7.25 3.46
CA PHE A 89 -19.00 -7.78 2.99
C PHE A 89 -19.52 -8.86 3.94
N TYR A 90 -18.69 -9.85 4.29
CA TYR A 90 -19.04 -10.90 5.23
C TYR A 90 -19.54 -10.33 6.55
N ARG A 91 -18.80 -9.37 7.16
CA ARG A 91 -19.22 -8.72 8.41
C ARG A 91 -20.56 -8.00 8.31
N LYS A 92 -20.85 -7.38 7.16
CA LYS A 92 -22.14 -6.69 6.92
C LYS A 92 -23.31 -7.68 6.92
N TYR A 93 -23.14 -8.84 6.28
CA TYR A 93 -24.21 -9.83 6.10
C TYR A 93 -24.23 -10.93 7.18
N ALA A 94 -23.16 -11.10 7.95
CA ALA A 94 -23.06 -12.05 9.06
C ALA A 94 -23.82 -11.59 10.33
N ASN A 95 -24.40 -10.39 10.35
CA ASN A 95 -25.20 -9.93 11.47
C ASN A 95 -26.54 -10.68 11.53
N MET A 96 -26.55 -11.76 12.31
CA MET A 96 -27.69 -12.67 12.48
C MET A 96 -28.96 -11.95 12.97
N HIS A 97 -28.81 -10.87 13.75
CA HIS A 97 -29.95 -10.07 14.22
C HIS A 97 -30.65 -9.32 13.07
N SER A 98 -29.90 -8.88 12.06
CA SER A 98 -30.44 -8.25 10.84
C SER A 98 -31.15 -9.27 9.94
N PHE A 99 -30.63 -10.51 9.91
CA PHE A 99 -31.25 -11.62 9.20
C PHE A 99 -32.60 -12.03 9.83
N ILE A 100 -32.66 -12.14 11.16
CA ILE A 100 -33.89 -12.50 11.91
C ILE A 100 -34.97 -11.43 11.75
N THR A 101 -34.60 -10.15 11.70
CA THR A 101 -35.53 -9.03 11.50
C THR A 101 -35.98 -8.82 10.05
N ARG A 102 -35.62 -9.74 9.13
CA ARG A 102 -35.91 -9.67 7.68
C ARG A 102 -35.47 -8.36 7.03
N SER A 103 -34.42 -7.71 7.54
CA SER A 103 -33.99 -6.39 7.03
C SER A 103 -33.34 -6.47 5.64
N TYR A 104 -32.96 -7.67 5.19
CA TYR A 104 -32.35 -7.88 3.88
C TYR A 104 -33.32 -8.55 2.90
N GLN A 105 -33.61 -7.87 1.81
CA GLN A 105 -34.29 -8.47 0.66
C GLN A 105 -33.40 -9.56 0.04
N ILE A 106 -34.01 -10.64 -0.45
CA ILE A 106 -33.32 -11.79 -1.07
C ILE A 106 -32.36 -11.33 -2.18
N GLU A 107 -32.74 -10.31 -2.94
CA GLU A 107 -31.93 -9.73 -4.01
C GLU A 107 -30.59 -9.17 -3.50
N HIS A 108 -30.56 -8.57 -2.31
CA HIS A 108 -29.30 -8.07 -1.72
C HIS A 108 -28.36 -9.20 -1.32
N ASN A 109 -28.91 -10.33 -0.85
CA ASN A 109 -28.11 -11.51 -0.52
C ASN A 109 -27.53 -12.15 -1.78
N LEU A 110 -28.32 -12.27 -2.85
CA LEU A 110 -27.86 -12.80 -4.14
C LEU A 110 -26.75 -11.93 -4.74
N ARG A 111 -26.92 -10.60 -4.76
CA ARG A 111 -25.87 -9.68 -5.22
C ARG A 111 -24.60 -9.79 -4.36
N ALA A 112 -24.74 -9.95 -3.03
CA ALA A 112 -23.59 -10.12 -2.15
C ALA A 112 -22.81 -11.40 -2.46
N ILE A 113 -23.50 -12.51 -2.72
CA ILE A 113 -22.88 -13.77 -3.14
C ILE A 113 -22.12 -13.60 -4.46
N GLN A 114 -22.75 -12.98 -5.46
CA GLN A 114 -22.11 -12.73 -6.77
C GLN A 114 -20.83 -11.88 -6.63
N ILE A 115 -20.84 -10.84 -5.79
CA ILE A 115 -19.66 -10.02 -5.53
C ILE A 115 -18.55 -10.84 -4.86
N LEU A 116 -18.90 -11.66 -3.86
CA LEU A 116 -17.93 -12.52 -3.17
C LEU A 116 -17.34 -13.59 -4.09
N GLU A 117 -18.14 -14.18 -4.97
CA GLU A 117 -17.68 -15.14 -5.98
C GLU A 117 -16.76 -14.47 -7.00
N GLY A 118 -17.09 -13.25 -7.43
CA GLY A 118 -16.22 -12.42 -8.28
C GLY A 118 -14.86 -12.17 -7.64
N ASP A 119 -14.85 -11.62 -6.42
CA ASP A 119 -13.63 -11.35 -5.66
C ASP A 119 -12.80 -12.64 -5.46
N TYR A 120 -13.44 -13.78 -5.17
CA TYR A 120 -12.77 -15.07 -5.02
C TYR A 120 -12.10 -15.54 -6.31
N ASN A 121 -12.78 -15.44 -7.45
CA ASN A 121 -12.24 -15.84 -8.74
C ASN A 121 -11.05 -14.96 -9.13
N GLU A 122 -11.11 -13.66 -8.86
CA GLU A 122 -9.98 -12.76 -9.09
C GLU A 122 -8.76 -13.13 -8.23
N ILE A 123 -8.96 -13.41 -6.93
CA ILE A 123 -7.88 -13.90 -6.04
C ILE A 123 -7.28 -15.19 -6.58
N ARG A 124 -8.11 -16.12 -7.08
CA ARG A 124 -7.64 -17.38 -7.67
C ARG A 124 -6.75 -17.12 -8.88
N THR A 125 -7.14 -16.23 -9.77
CA THR A 125 -6.35 -15.84 -10.95
C THR A 125 -5.02 -15.21 -10.55
N GLU A 126 -5.04 -14.27 -9.61
CA GLU A 126 -3.83 -13.59 -9.11
C GLU A 126 -2.86 -14.54 -8.42
N LYS A 127 -3.35 -15.53 -7.68
CA LYS A 127 -2.52 -16.62 -7.14
C LYS A 127 -1.84 -17.42 -8.25
N GLY A 128 -2.54 -17.66 -9.36
CA GLY A 128 -1.97 -18.32 -10.54
C GLY A 128 -0.82 -17.51 -11.14
N ILE A 129 -1.04 -16.21 -11.35
CA ILE A 129 -0.01 -15.28 -11.87
C ILE A 129 1.19 -15.21 -10.91
N TYR A 130 0.94 -15.15 -9.59
CA TYR A 130 1.99 -15.18 -8.58
C TYR A 130 2.87 -16.43 -8.70
N ALA A 131 2.26 -17.61 -8.84
CA ALA A 131 2.98 -18.87 -8.99
C ALA A 131 3.80 -18.89 -10.29
N GLU A 132 3.27 -18.34 -11.38
CA GLU A 132 3.96 -18.25 -12.68
C GLU A 132 5.21 -17.34 -12.60
N ILE A 133 5.08 -16.15 -11.99
CA ILE A 133 6.21 -15.22 -11.82
C ILE A 133 7.28 -15.85 -10.94
N LYS A 134 6.87 -16.50 -9.84
CA LYS A 134 7.79 -17.21 -8.95
C LYS A 134 8.55 -18.31 -9.71
N ALA A 135 7.84 -19.15 -10.48
CA ALA A 135 8.45 -20.23 -11.25
C ALA A 135 9.43 -19.72 -12.32
N ARG A 136 9.10 -18.62 -13.02
CA ARG A 136 10.00 -17.95 -13.98
C ARG A 136 11.30 -17.48 -13.34
N TYR A 137 11.23 -16.99 -12.10
CA TYR A 137 12.44 -16.53 -11.42
C TYR A 137 13.31 -17.67 -10.90
N GLU A 138 12.69 -18.72 -10.36
CA GLU A 138 13.41 -19.91 -9.90
C GLU A 138 14.13 -20.59 -11.09
N SER A 139 13.49 -20.69 -12.26
CA SER A 139 14.13 -21.24 -13.46
C SER A 139 15.28 -20.37 -13.95
N THR A 140 15.14 -19.04 -13.98
CA THR A 140 16.22 -18.12 -14.39
C THR A 140 17.41 -18.18 -13.43
N THR A 141 17.16 -18.29 -12.12
CA THR A 141 18.21 -18.38 -11.10
C THR A 141 19.00 -19.69 -11.21
N THR A 142 18.32 -20.81 -11.47
CA THR A 142 18.99 -22.11 -11.62
C THR A 142 19.84 -22.22 -12.88
N VAL A 143 19.43 -21.57 -13.98
CA VAL A 143 20.21 -21.49 -15.22
C VAL A 143 21.51 -20.70 -15.00
N ASN A 144 21.41 -19.49 -14.42
CA ASN A 144 22.59 -18.66 -14.13
C ASN A 144 23.59 -19.35 -13.18
N LEU A 145 23.11 -20.07 -12.17
CA LEU A 145 23.98 -20.83 -11.26
C LEU A 145 24.74 -21.95 -11.98
N LYS A 146 24.07 -22.68 -12.87
CA LYS A 146 24.72 -23.73 -13.68
C LYS A 146 25.77 -23.15 -14.62
N GLU A 147 25.51 -21.99 -15.24
CA GLU A 147 26.48 -21.30 -16.09
C GLU A 147 27.70 -20.81 -15.31
N LEU A 148 27.50 -20.23 -14.12
CA LEU A 148 28.59 -19.81 -13.22
C LEU A 148 29.43 -21.00 -12.74
N MET A 149 28.79 -22.13 -12.42
CA MET A 149 29.48 -23.37 -12.05
C MET A 149 30.24 -23.98 -13.23
N ALA A 150 29.69 -23.91 -14.44
CA ALA A 150 30.37 -24.36 -15.65
C ALA A 150 31.61 -23.50 -15.96
N GLN A 151 31.50 -22.17 -15.84
CA GLN A 151 32.61 -21.24 -16.06
C GLN A 151 33.75 -21.44 -15.05
N THR A 152 33.43 -21.62 -13.77
CA THR A 152 34.44 -21.88 -12.72
C THR A 152 35.06 -23.27 -12.80
N SER A 153 34.36 -24.26 -13.36
CA SER A 153 34.93 -25.59 -13.65
C SER A 153 35.84 -25.61 -14.88
N SER A 154 35.71 -24.62 -15.79
CA SER A 154 36.54 -24.49 -17.00
C SER A 154 37.82 -23.68 -16.78
N THR A 155 37.95 -22.96 -15.66
CA THR A 155 39.19 -22.28 -15.29
C THR A 155 40.21 -23.24 -14.71
N PRO A 156 41.41 -23.38 -15.30
CA PRO A 156 42.46 -24.24 -14.75
C PRO A 156 42.83 -23.78 -13.33
N PRO A 157 43.11 -24.71 -12.41
CA PRO A 157 43.49 -24.36 -11.04
C PRO A 157 44.71 -23.43 -11.09
N PRO A 158 44.74 -22.36 -10.28
CA PRO A 158 45.88 -21.45 -10.26
C PRO A 158 47.15 -22.25 -9.93
N PRO A 159 48.28 -21.96 -10.60
CA PRO A 159 49.52 -22.72 -10.41
C PRO A 159 49.92 -22.72 -8.93
N PRO A 160 50.45 -23.85 -8.41
CA PRO A 160 50.84 -23.97 -7.02
C PRO A 160 51.92 -22.92 -6.69
N GLY A 161 51.49 -21.83 -6.03
CA GLY A 161 52.33 -20.66 -5.75
C GLY A 161 51.61 -19.30 -5.79
N ALA A 162 50.46 -19.19 -6.47
CA ALA A 162 49.74 -17.92 -6.65
C ALA A 162 48.86 -17.49 -5.45
N ARG A 163 48.91 -18.22 -4.33
CA ARG A 163 47.96 -18.12 -3.21
C ARG A 163 48.27 -16.95 -2.24
N LYS A 164 48.57 -15.74 -2.73
CA LYS A 164 48.80 -14.57 -1.84
C LYS A 164 48.34 -13.18 -2.34
N ARG A 165 47.69 -13.03 -3.50
CA ARG A 165 47.42 -11.67 -4.05
C ARG A 165 45.98 -11.30 -4.40
N TRP A 166 45.00 -12.14 -4.08
CA TRP A 166 43.59 -11.90 -4.42
C TRP A 166 42.69 -12.03 -3.20
N LEU A 167 42.89 -11.15 -2.22
CA LEU A 167 41.79 -10.70 -1.37
C LEU A 167 41.54 -9.25 -1.83
N PRO A 168 40.36 -8.89 -2.36
CA PRO A 168 40.03 -7.48 -2.48
C PRO A 168 40.12 -6.92 -1.07
N LYS A 169 40.88 -5.84 -0.89
CA LYS A 169 40.78 -5.04 0.32
C LYS A 169 39.30 -4.70 0.44
N LEU A 170 38.63 -5.22 1.47
CA LEU A 170 37.37 -4.65 1.91
C LEU A 170 37.72 -3.21 2.28
N ASP A 171 37.33 -2.27 1.42
CA ASP A 171 37.39 -0.86 1.78
C ASP A 171 36.50 -0.66 3.00
N ASP A 172 37.12 -0.16 4.06
CA ASP A 172 36.49 0.26 5.31
C ASP A 172 35.47 1.37 5.01
N GLY A 173 34.22 1.00 4.74
CA GLY A 173 33.18 1.93 4.31
C GLY A 173 31.78 1.64 4.84
N PHE A 174 31.61 0.76 5.83
CA PHE A 174 30.32 0.60 6.51
C PHE A 174 30.26 1.52 7.74
N PRO A 175 29.37 2.53 7.78
CA PRO A 175 29.15 3.30 9.00
C PRO A 175 28.48 2.39 10.03
N VAL A 176 29.18 2.18 11.15
CA VAL A 176 28.62 1.58 12.36
C VAL A 176 27.53 2.51 12.87
N VAL A 177 26.27 2.11 12.69
CA VAL A 177 25.12 2.79 13.29
C VAL A 177 25.13 2.48 14.78
N HIS A 178 25.62 3.42 15.59
CA HIS A 178 25.39 3.39 17.03
C HIS A 178 23.92 3.75 17.29
N HIS A 179 23.14 2.76 17.69
CA HIS A 179 21.86 3.01 18.34
C HIS A 179 22.14 3.49 19.77
N THR A 180 21.90 4.78 20.01
CA THR A 180 21.61 5.35 21.33
C THR A 180 20.13 5.63 21.44
#